data_AF-A0A839YA26-F1
#
_entry.id   AF-A0A839YA26-F1
#
_cell.length_a   1.000
_cell.length_b   1.000
_cell.length_c   1.000
_cell.angle_alpha   90.00
_cell.angle_beta   90.00
_cell.angle_gamma   90.00
#
_symmetry.space_group_name_H-M   'P 1'
#
loop_
_entity.id
_entity.type
_entity.pdbx_description
1 polymer ?
#
loop_
_entity_poly.entity_id
_entity_poly.type
_entity_poly.pdbx_seq_one_letter_code
_entity_poly.pdbx_strand_id
1 'polypeptide(L)'
;MVARIRVFLVGAATNPAELNQSTTLTYAALISESENEKGAVKAAPLTLDVAKSTVAGTIPLVDDDRAGADYDLLGTIDGAKHLTGSLKSKDGKITGEFRGRLLGPGGKEIALIATLKFPDGTYEVDLLTGKLQ
;
A
#
# COMPACT_ATOMS: atom_id res chain seq x y z
N MET A 1 25.18 16.55 -6.05
CA MET A 1 23.96 16.76 -6.88
C MET A 1 22.91 15.80 -6.36
N VAL A 2 21.79 16.29 -5.81
CA VAL A 2 20.73 15.40 -5.29
C VAL A 2 19.78 15.10 -6.45
N ALA A 3 19.69 13.83 -6.86
CA ALA A 3 18.70 13.40 -7.83
C ALA A 3 17.29 13.56 -7.22
N ARG A 4 16.37 14.20 -7.95
CA ARG A 4 14.96 14.26 -7.55
C ARG A 4 14.23 13.10 -8.19
N ILE A 5 13.96 12.04 -7.42
CA ILE A 5 13.16 10.90 -7.87
C ILE A 5 11.69 11.30 -7.84
N ARG A 6 10.95 10.91 -8.88
CA ARG A 6 9.49 11.03 -8.95
C ARG A 6 8.91 9.67 -9.27
N VAL A 7 7.95 9.23 -8.46
CA VAL A 7 7.23 7.99 -8.69
C VAL A 7 5.86 8.31 -9.26
N PHE A 8 5.46 7.60 -10.31
CA PHE A 8 4.14 7.66 -10.91
C PHE A 8 3.51 6.28 -10.86
N LEU A 9 2.23 6.24 -10.48
CA LEU A 9 1.42 5.04 -10.56
C LEU A 9 0.47 5.17 -11.75
N VAL A 10 0.55 4.23 -12.69
CA VAL A 10 -0.30 4.16 -13.88
C VAL A 10 -0.96 2.79 -13.94
N GLY A 11 -2.28 2.76 -14.00
CA GLY A 11 -3.06 1.53 -14.11
C GLY A 11 -4.53 1.86 -14.42
N ALA A 12 -5.25 0.88 -14.95
CA ALA A 12 -6.69 1.01 -15.20
C ALA A 12 -7.43 1.00 -13.85
N ALA A 13 -8.01 2.13 -13.45
CA ALA A 13 -8.77 2.22 -12.21
C ALA A 13 -10.02 1.32 -12.26
N THR A 14 -10.29 0.63 -11.16
CA THR A 14 -11.54 -0.12 -10.99
C THR A 14 -12.74 0.83 -11.04
N ASN A 15 -13.82 0.45 -11.72
CA ASN A 15 -15.06 1.20 -11.64
C ASN A 15 -15.65 1.04 -10.22
N PRO A 16 -15.90 2.14 -9.47
CA PRO A 16 -16.44 2.08 -8.11
C PRO A 16 -17.74 1.26 -8.00
N ALA A 17 -18.56 1.24 -9.05
CA ALA A 17 -19.82 0.49 -9.06
C ALA A 17 -19.63 -1.04 -8.95
N GLU A 18 -18.49 -1.56 -9.43
CA GLU A 18 -18.15 -2.99 -9.34
C GLU A 18 -17.94 -3.45 -7.89
N LEU A 19 -17.64 -2.51 -6.97
CA LEU A 19 -17.30 -2.78 -5.58
C LEU A 19 -18.49 -2.66 -4.62
N ASN A 20 -19.64 -2.19 -5.10
CA ASN A 20 -20.82 -1.94 -4.27
C ASN A 20 -21.45 -3.23 -3.70
N GLN A 21 -21.11 -4.39 -4.27
CA GLN A 21 -21.56 -5.70 -3.79
C GLN A 21 -20.55 -6.37 -2.84
N SER A 22 -19.33 -5.83 -2.73
CA SER A 22 -18.27 -6.35 -1.87
C SER A 22 -18.35 -5.72 -0.49
N THR A 23 -18.27 -6.55 0.55
CA THR A 23 -18.17 -6.06 1.94
C THR A 23 -16.71 -5.98 2.39
N THR A 24 -15.91 -6.97 2.02
CA THR A 24 -14.50 -7.05 2.39
C THR A 24 -13.67 -7.58 1.23
N LEU A 25 -12.50 -6.96 1.00
CA LEU A 25 -11.52 -7.38 0.02
C LEU A 25 -10.17 -7.55 0.73
N THR A 26 -9.52 -8.70 0.53
CA THR A 26 -8.22 -8.98 1.15
C THR A 26 -7.17 -9.17 0.06
N TYR A 27 -6.11 -8.38 0.11
CA TYR A 27 -5.01 -8.44 -0.84
C TYR A 27 -3.78 -9.05 -0.19
N ALA A 28 -3.06 -9.91 -0.92
CA ALA A 28 -1.68 -10.21 -0.60
C ALA A 28 -0.81 -9.03 -1.09
N ALA A 29 -0.25 -8.24 -0.18
CA ALA A 29 0.43 -6.99 -0.47
C ALA A 29 1.86 -6.91 0.09
N LEU A 30 2.69 -6.09 -0.58
CA LEU A 30 4.08 -5.76 -0.24
C LEU A 30 4.35 -4.28 -0.52
N ILE A 31 5.29 -3.69 0.21
CA ILE A 31 5.89 -2.40 -0.16
C ILE A 31 7.22 -2.71 -0.89
N SER A 32 7.45 -2.04 -2.01
CA SER A 32 8.64 -2.18 -2.87
C SER A 32 8.79 -3.59 -3.47
N GLU A 33 7.68 -4.17 -3.93
CA GLU A 33 7.65 -5.51 -4.56
C GLU A 33 8.67 -5.69 -5.69
N SER A 34 9.02 -4.63 -6.43
CA SER A 34 10.04 -4.66 -7.49
C SER A 34 11.43 -5.07 -7.00
N GLU A 35 11.71 -4.90 -5.72
CA GLU A 35 12.97 -5.26 -5.07
C GLU A 35 12.93 -6.68 -4.48
N ASN A 36 11.80 -7.40 -4.63
CA ASN A 36 11.62 -8.71 -4.00
C ASN A 36 12.27 -9.83 -4.80
N GLU A 37 13.60 -9.91 -4.71
CA GLU A 37 14.39 -10.92 -5.40
C GLU A 37 13.85 -12.34 -5.12
N LYS A 38 13.35 -13.00 -6.18
CA LYS A 38 12.84 -14.38 -6.16
C LYS A 38 11.75 -14.64 -5.10
N GLY A 39 11.04 -13.61 -4.63
CA GLY A 39 9.99 -13.77 -3.62
C GLY A 39 10.53 -14.10 -2.23
N ALA A 40 11.71 -13.60 -1.86
CA ALA A 40 12.30 -13.78 -0.55
C ALA A 40 11.39 -13.30 0.59
N VAL A 41 10.65 -12.21 0.37
CA VAL A 41 9.66 -11.67 1.31
C VAL A 41 8.26 -12.12 0.90
N LYS A 42 7.53 -12.72 1.85
CA LYS A 42 6.13 -13.12 1.64
C LYS A 42 5.21 -11.91 1.80
N ALA A 43 4.27 -11.78 0.87
CA ALA A 43 3.20 -10.79 0.96
C ALA A 43 2.31 -11.04 2.18
N ALA A 44 1.81 -9.96 2.77
CA ALA A 44 0.94 -9.98 3.94
C ALA A 44 -0.46 -9.47 3.59
N PRO A 45 -1.50 -9.85 4.35
CA PRO A 45 -2.87 -9.43 4.06
C PRO A 45 -3.09 -7.94 4.34
N LEU A 46 -3.55 -7.21 3.32
CA LEU A 46 -4.15 -5.88 3.43
C LEU A 46 -5.66 -5.99 3.27
N THR A 47 -6.42 -5.60 4.28
CA THR A 47 -7.87 -5.73 4.31
C THR A 47 -8.54 -4.39 4.04
N LEU A 48 -9.47 -4.39 3.09
CA LEU A 48 -10.38 -3.28 2.79
C LEU A 48 -11.78 -3.69 3.22
N ASP A 49 -12.32 -3.04 4.24
CA ASP A 49 -13.74 -3.16 4.60
C ASP A 49 -14.49 -2.03 3.87
N VAL A 50 -15.09 -2.37 2.74
CA VAL A 50 -15.77 -1.42 1.84
C VAL A 50 -17.05 -0.90 2.50
N ALA A 51 -17.70 -1.70 3.35
CA ALA A 51 -18.90 -1.30 4.06
C ALA A 51 -18.59 -0.30 5.19
N LYS A 52 -17.43 -0.45 5.86
CA LYS A 52 -16.96 0.48 6.89
C LYS A 52 -16.08 1.60 6.35
N SER A 53 -15.78 1.62 5.05
CA SER A 53 -14.86 2.57 4.44
C SER A 53 -13.46 2.59 5.10
N THR A 54 -12.93 1.43 5.48
CA THR A 54 -11.63 1.31 6.17
C THR A 54 -10.63 0.44 5.43
N VAL A 55 -9.35 0.77 5.59
CA VAL A 55 -8.19 0.01 5.11
C VAL A 55 -7.30 -0.30 6.29
N ALA A 56 -6.91 -1.56 6.48
CA ALA A 56 -6.00 -1.94 7.56
C ALA A 56 -5.17 -3.18 7.22
N GLY A 57 -3.93 -3.22 7.69
CA GLY A 57 -3.05 -4.39 7.55
C GLY A 57 -1.65 -4.10 8.08
N THR A 58 -0.86 -5.15 8.28
CA THR A 58 0.57 -5.04 8.61
C THR A 58 1.35 -5.55 7.41
N ILE A 59 2.03 -4.65 6.69
CA ILE A 59 2.61 -4.93 5.37
C ILE A 59 4.14 -4.86 5.45
N PRO A 60 4.85 -5.90 5.00
CA PRO A 60 6.30 -5.88 4.97
C PRO A 60 6.82 -4.98 3.86
N LEU A 61 7.85 -4.21 4.18
CA LEU A 61 8.72 -3.54 3.23
C LEU A 61 9.82 -4.50 2.76
N VAL A 62 10.01 -4.52 1.45
CA VAL A 62 11.14 -5.17 0.80
C VAL A 62 12.26 -4.13 0.68
N ASP A 63 13.40 -4.42 1.28
CA ASP A 63 14.58 -3.56 1.30
C ASP A 63 15.78 -4.47 1.56
N ASP A 64 16.82 -4.40 0.72
CA ASP A 64 18.00 -5.27 0.79
C ASP A 64 18.74 -5.16 2.13
N ASP A 65 18.73 -3.99 2.77
CA ASP A 65 19.38 -3.75 4.07
C ASP A 65 18.41 -3.91 5.25
N ARG A 66 17.09 -3.96 4.99
CA ARG A 66 16.02 -3.96 6.01
C ARG A 66 14.95 -5.00 5.78
N ALA A 67 15.33 -6.16 5.26
CA ALA A 67 14.42 -7.26 4.96
C ALA A 67 13.41 -7.48 6.11
N GLY A 68 12.13 -7.22 5.85
CA GLY A 68 11.04 -7.50 6.78
C GLY A 68 10.71 -6.41 7.81
N ALA A 69 11.01 -5.14 7.53
CA ALA A 69 10.41 -4.05 8.30
C ALA A 69 8.90 -4.01 8.05
N ASP A 70 8.12 -4.49 9.01
CA ASP A 70 6.66 -4.45 8.97
C ASP A 70 6.14 -3.05 9.28
N TYR A 71 5.17 -2.60 8.48
CA TYR A 71 4.45 -1.34 8.68
C TYR A 71 2.99 -1.61 8.97
N ASP A 72 2.48 -1.04 10.05
CA ASP A 72 1.05 -1.02 10.35
C ASP A 72 0.39 0.08 9.55
N LEU A 73 -0.59 -0.29 8.73
CA LEU A 73 -1.38 0.59 7.89
C LEU A 73 -2.77 0.76 8.47
N LEU A 74 -3.23 2.01 8.51
CA LEU A 74 -4.59 2.39 8.84
C LEU A 74 -5.05 3.52 7.90
N GLY A 75 -6.21 3.35 7.29
CA GLY A 75 -6.74 4.34 6.36
C GLY A 75 -8.23 4.21 6.08
N THR A 76 -8.67 5.00 5.12
CA THR A 76 -10.07 5.15 4.74
C THR A 76 -10.27 5.00 3.24
N ILE A 77 -11.52 4.69 2.86
CA ILE A 77 -11.98 4.56 1.49
C ILE A 77 -13.06 5.60 1.23
N ASP A 78 -12.85 6.49 0.25
CA ASP A 78 -13.83 7.52 -0.09
C ASP A 78 -14.95 6.98 -1.02
N GLY A 79 -15.92 7.85 -1.35
CA GLY A 79 -17.04 7.49 -2.23
C GLY A 79 -16.59 7.05 -3.63
N ALA A 80 -15.51 7.65 -4.14
CA ALA A 80 -14.87 7.32 -5.41
C ALA A 80 -13.90 6.12 -5.30
N LYS A 81 -13.84 5.47 -4.14
CA LYS A 81 -12.99 4.31 -3.83
C LYS A 81 -11.50 4.63 -3.95
N HIS A 82 -11.12 5.87 -3.68
CA HIS A 82 -9.73 6.22 -3.39
C HIS A 82 -9.37 5.81 -1.97
N LEU A 83 -8.13 5.35 -1.81
CA LEU A 83 -7.58 4.95 -0.52
C LEU A 83 -6.61 6.01 -0.04
N THR A 84 -6.72 6.39 1.23
CA THR A 84 -5.75 7.26 1.91
C THR A 84 -5.56 6.81 3.34
N GLY A 85 -4.38 7.03 3.91
CA GLY A 85 -4.14 6.69 5.30
C GLY A 85 -2.71 6.93 5.74
N SER A 86 -2.40 6.42 6.93
CA SER A 86 -1.08 6.46 7.53
C SER A 86 -0.47 5.07 7.63
N LEU A 87 0.86 5.03 7.63
CA LEU A 87 1.64 3.84 7.92
C LEU A 87 2.68 4.14 9.00
N LYS A 88 3.03 3.14 9.80
CA LYS A 88 3.99 3.30 10.90
C LYS A 88 4.81 2.02 11.09
N SER A 89 6.12 2.14 11.25
CA SER A 89 6.97 0.99 11.61
C SER A 89 6.61 0.47 13.00
N LYS A 90 6.85 -0.82 13.27
CA LYS A 90 6.59 -1.42 14.61
C LYS A 90 7.24 -0.66 15.77
N ASP A 91 8.43 -0.11 15.60
CA ASP A 91 9.13 0.69 16.62
C ASP A 91 8.68 2.16 16.66
N GLY A 92 7.82 2.56 15.72
CA GLY A 92 7.24 3.88 15.60
C GLY A 92 8.17 5.00 15.18
N LYS A 93 9.41 4.67 14.78
CA LYS A 93 10.40 5.67 14.35
C LYS A 93 10.18 6.14 12.92
N ILE A 94 9.64 5.29 12.07
CA ILE A 94 9.30 5.62 10.70
C ILE A 94 7.78 5.76 10.63
N THR A 95 7.34 6.89 10.11
CA THR A 95 5.92 7.20 9.90
C THR A 95 5.72 7.58 8.45
N GLY A 96 4.51 7.43 7.93
CA GLY A 96 4.24 7.85 6.57
C GLY A 96 2.76 7.96 6.28
N GLU A 97 2.49 8.34 5.04
CA GLU A 97 1.15 8.38 4.48
C GLU A 97 1.11 7.52 3.23
N PHE A 98 -0.06 6.97 2.93
CA PHE A 98 -0.31 6.31 1.66
C PHE A 98 -1.51 6.90 0.96
N ARG A 99 -1.49 6.82 -0.37
CA ARG A 99 -2.63 7.15 -1.22
C ARG A 99 -2.66 6.28 -2.46
N GLY A 100 -3.83 5.91 -2.93
CA GLY A 100 -3.96 5.13 -4.15
C GLY A 100 -5.37 4.68 -4.45
N ARG A 101 -5.50 3.58 -5.18
CA ARG A 101 -6.79 3.04 -5.62
C ARG A 101 -6.68 1.57 -5.99
N LEU A 102 -7.85 0.96 -6.17
CA LEU A 102 -7.98 -0.36 -6.77
C LEU A 102 -7.85 -0.28 -8.29
N LEU A 103 -7.24 -1.31 -8.86
CA LEU A 103 -6.95 -1.45 -10.27
C LEU A 103 -7.60 -2.71 -10.86
N GLY A 104 -7.96 -2.61 -12.13
CA GLY A 104 -8.57 -3.69 -12.92
C GLY A 104 -10.04 -3.97 -12.57
N PRO A 105 -10.70 -4.83 -13.35
CA PRO A 105 -12.09 -5.24 -13.10
C PRO A 105 -12.24 -5.89 -11.73
N GLY A 106 -13.27 -5.52 -10.97
CA GLY A 106 -13.56 -5.99 -9.63
C GLY A 106 -12.50 -5.66 -8.57
N GLY A 107 -11.53 -4.79 -8.89
CA GLY A 107 -10.46 -4.44 -7.95
C GLY A 107 -9.51 -5.60 -7.68
N LYS A 108 -9.19 -6.42 -8.69
CA LYS A 108 -8.26 -7.55 -8.55
C LYS A 108 -6.86 -7.16 -8.09
N GLU A 109 -6.49 -5.90 -8.27
CA GLU A 109 -5.20 -5.35 -7.88
C GLU A 109 -5.39 -4.09 -7.02
N ILE A 110 -4.44 -3.85 -6.14
CA ILE A 110 -4.32 -2.61 -5.37
C ILE A 110 -2.94 -2.02 -5.62
N ALA A 111 -2.90 -0.70 -5.79
CA ALA A 111 -1.63 0.01 -5.83
C ALA A 111 -1.73 1.36 -5.12
N LEU A 112 -0.82 1.58 -4.18
CA LEU A 112 -0.73 2.77 -3.34
C LEU A 112 0.69 3.33 -3.43
N ILE A 113 0.79 4.65 -3.48
CA ILE A 113 2.04 5.36 -3.25
C ILE A 113 2.15 5.56 -1.75
N ALA A 114 3.23 5.07 -1.16
CA ALA A 114 3.61 5.30 0.23
C ALA A 114 4.69 6.38 0.27
N THR A 115 4.57 7.34 1.19
CA THR A 115 5.62 8.32 1.48
C THR A 115 6.06 8.13 2.92
N LEU A 116 7.29 7.63 3.09
CA LEU A 116 7.90 7.34 4.37
C LEU A 116 8.70 8.56 4.85
N LYS A 117 8.66 8.82 6.14
CA LYS A 117 9.46 9.84 6.83
C LYS A 117 10.34 9.17 7.86
N PHE A 118 11.64 9.35 7.72
CA PHE A 118 12.65 8.79 8.61
C PHE A 118 12.99 9.72 9.78
N PRO A 119 13.60 9.18 10.87
CA PRO A 119 13.97 9.97 12.04
C PRO A 119 14.92 11.14 11.76
N ASP A 120 15.73 11.03 10.71
CA ASP A 120 16.66 12.09 10.27
C ASP A 120 15.97 13.20 9.47
N GLY A 121 14.66 13.09 9.25
CA GLY A 121 13.85 14.06 8.51
C GLY A 121 13.84 13.84 7.00
N THR A 122 14.52 12.80 6.49
CA THR A 122 14.45 12.42 5.08
C THR A 122 13.11 11.77 4.74
N TYR A 123 12.77 11.83 3.45
CA TYR A 123 11.56 11.22 2.90
C TYR A 123 11.92 10.26 1.78
N GLU A 124 11.22 9.13 1.75
CA GLU A 124 11.28 8.13 0.69
C GLU A 124 9.89 7.90 0.12
N VAL A 125 9.82 7.51 -1.14
CA VAL A 125 8.55 7.23 -1.82
C VAL A 125 8.63 5.84 -2.42
N ASP A 126 7.72 4.98 -1.98
CA ASP A 126 7.63 3.59 -2.38
C ASP A 126 6.27 3.24 -2.95
N LEU A 127 6.20 2.08 -3.60
CA LEU A 127 4.96 1.51 -4.10
C LEU A 127 4.54 0.34 -3.21
N LEU A 128 3.33 0.43 -2.66
CA LEU A 128 2.64 -0.71 -2.10
C LEU A 128 1.74 -1.30 -3.19
N THR A 129 2.00 -2.54 -3.56
CA THR A 129 1.20 -3.30 -4.53
C THR A 129 0.59 -4.52 -3.87
N GLY A 130 -0.53 -4.99 -4.39
CA GLY A 130 -1.12 -6.24 -3.94
C GLY A 130 -2.11 -6.84 -4.91
N LYS A 131 -2.35 -8.13 -4.74
CA LYS A 131 -3.30 -8.92 -5.55
C LYS A 131 -4.38 -9.50 -4.66
N LEU A 132 -5.63 -9.44 -5.13
CA LEU A 132 -6.78 -9.97 -4.41
C LEU A 132 -6.63 -11.48 -4.18
N GLN A 133 -6.93 -11.94 -2.97
CA GLN A 133 -6.89 -13.36 -2.56
C GLN A 133 -8.15 -14.13 -2.95
#